data_AF-A0A9Q1R9E4-F1
#
_entry.id   AF-A0A9Q1R9E4-F1
#
_cell.length_a   1.000
_cell.length_b   1.000
_cell.length_c   1.000
_cell.angle_alpha   90.00
_cell.angle_beta   90.00
_cell.angle_gamma   90.00
#
_symmetry.space_group_name_H-M   'P 1'
#
loop_
_entity.id
_entity.type
_entity.pdbx_description
1 polymer ?
#
loop_
_entity_poly.entity_id
_entity_poly.type
_entity_poly.pdbx_seq_one_letter_code
_entity_poly.pdbx_strand_id
1 'polypeptide(L)'
;MLTIEDYYVYLFPNYHPSRVLTLIYQPFALGTLAILAYNEAKINTRRRNLFGYSLFFISTFIVLVLDLATSGKGGLGTFIGICVISGAFGVADAHVQGGMVGDLSFMLPEFLQSFLAGLAASGALTSSLRLITKAAFDSSKDGLRKGAILFFTVSILFELLCVLLYAFVFPKLPIVKYYRAKAASEGSKTVASDLAAGGVYKQEGSETKNGHDPQHVEQLNNKELLLQNIDYAIDLFLIYALTLSIFPGFLSEDTGSHSLGSWYALVLIAIYNVWDLIGRCIPLFKCLKLESRKGLMLVILLRFLLVPAFYFAAKYGDQGWMIMLTSFLGLSNGHLTVCVLTSAPKGYKGPEQNALGNLLVMFLLGGIFAGVTLDWLWLIGKGW
;
A
#
# COMPACT_ATOMS: atom_id res chain seq x y z
N MET A 1 -3.73 -9.14 7.08
CA MET A 1 -5.10 -9.68 6.86
C MET A 1 -5.20 -10.52 5.59
N LEU A 2 -4.75 -10.03 4.43
CA LEU A 2 -4.94 -10.73 3.14
C LEU A 2 -4.25 -12.11 3.06
N THR A 3 -3.02 -12.25 3.54
CA THR A 3 -2.24 -13.50 3.44
C THR A 3 -2.72 -14.62 4.36
N ILE A 4 -3.63 -14.35 5.30
CA ILE A 4 -4.23 -15.35 6.19
C ILE A 4 -5.71 -15.56 5.84
N GLU A 5 -6.09 -15.30 4.58
CA GLU A 5 -7.46 -15.41 4.09
C GLU A 5 -8.08 -16.78 4.37
N ASP A 6 -7.29 -17.85 4.30
CA ASP A 6 -7.75 -19.21 4.53
C ASP A 6 -8.21 -19.42 5.98
N TYR A 7 -7.63 -18.70 6.94
CA TYR A 7 -8.13 -18.66 8.31
C TYR A 7 -9.48 -17.93 8.41
N TYR A 8 -9.62 -16.79 7.72
CA TYR A 8 -10.88 -16.04 7.75
C TYR A 8 -12.00 -16.73 6.99
N VAL A 9 -11.72 -17.38 5.85
CA VAL A 9 -12.69 -18.19 5.10
C VAL A 9 -13.16 -19.37 5.94
N TYR A 10 -12.26 -20.00 6.69
CA TYR A 10 -12.62 -21.04 7.65
C TYR A 10 -13.56 -20.53 8.76
N LEU A 11 -13.29 -19.34 9.31
CA LEU A 11 -14.12 -18.75 10.37
C LEU A 11 -15.46 -18.17 9.88
N PHE A 12 -15.48 -17.66 8.66
CA PHE A 12 -16.56 -16.85 8.10
C PHE A 12 -16.97 -17.30 6.69
N PRO A 13 -17.33 -18.59 6.49
CA PRO A 13 -17.55 -19.16 5.16
C PRO A 13 -18.67 -18.48 4.37
N ASN A 14 -19.66 -17.89 5.07
CA ASN A 14 -20.83 -17.26 4.44
C ASN A 14 -20.67 -15.75 4.20
N TYR A 15 -19.49 -15.17 4.43
CA TYR A 15 -19.31 -13.70 4.45
C TYR A 15 -18.26 -13.17 3.48
N HIS A 16 -17.72 -14.00 2.58
CA HIS A 16 -16.69 -13.62 1.60
C HIS A 16 -15.60 -12.69 2.17
N PRO A 17 -14.90 -13.11 3.25
CA PRO A 17 -14.01 -12.22 4.00
C PRO A 17 -12.87 -11.62 3.15
N SER A 18 -12.42 -12.35 2.14
CA SER A 18 -11.46 -11.89 1.11
C SER A 18 -11.88 -10.58 0.43
N ARG A 19 -13.17 -10.43 0.09
CA ARG A 19 -13.75 -9.28 -0.62
C ARG A 19 -14.35 -8.24 0.31
N VAL A 20 -15.05 -8.68 1.35
CA VAL A 20 -15.77 -7.78 2.27
C VAL A 20 -14.79 -6.98 3.13
N LEU A 21 -13.73 -7.60 3.65
CA LEU A 21 -12.76 -6.89 4.48
C LEU A 21 -12.05 -5.79 3.70
N THR A 22 -11.71 -6.05 2.43
CA THR A 22 -11.15 -5.03 1.53
C THR A 22 -12.16 -3.95 1.20
N LEU A 23 -13.43 -4.29 0.94
CA LEU A 23 -14.48 -3.32 0.65
C LEU A 23 -14.74 -2.38 1.83
N ILE A 24 -14.58 -2.86 3.07
CA ILE A 24 -14.71 -2.02 4.27
C ILE A 24 -13.46 -1.16 4.47
N TYR A 25 -12.26 -1.71 4.26
CA TYR A 25 -11.00 -0.97 4.39
C TYR A 25 -10.96 0.28 3.50
N GLN A 26 -11.33 0.14 2.22
CA GLN A 26 -11.03 1.16 1.21
C GLN A 26 -11.76 2.51 1.38
N PRO A 27 -13.06 2.57 1.71
CA PRO A 27 -13.73 3.85 1.97
C PRO A 27 -13.08 4.66 3.09
N PHE A 28 -12.64 4.00 4.17
CA PHE A 28 -11.93 4.67 5.27
C PHE A 28 -10.55 5.13 4.83
N ALA A 29 -9.82 4.33 4.04
CA ALA A 29 -8.53 4.73 3.51
C ALA A 29 -8.64 5.94 2.57
N LEU A 30 -9.51 5.85 1.56
CA LEU A 30 -9.71 6.90 0.56
C LEU A 30 -10.27 8.19 1.19
N GLY A 31 -11.30 8.08 2.04
CA GLY A 31 -11.90 9.23 2.70
C GLY A 31 -10.93 9.94 3.64
N THR A 32 -10.18 9.18 4.44
CA THR A 32 -9.14 9.74 5.32
C THR A 32 -8.05 10.40 4.50
N LEU A 33 -7.56 9.75 3.44
CA LEU A 33 -6.50 10.33 2.61
C LEU A 33 -6.97 11.59 1.88
N ALA A 34 -8.21 11.64 1.40
CA ALA A 34 -8.77 12.85 0.78
C ALA A 34 -8.75 14.05 1.75
N ILE A 35 -9.16 13.83 3.00
CA ILE A 35 -9.13 14.86 4.06
C ILE A 35 -7.69 15.29 4.37
N LEU A 36 -6.77 14.33 4.49
CA LEU A 36 -5.36 14.59 4.80
C LEU A 36 -4.64 15.30 3.65
N ALA A 37 -4.90 14.92 2.40
CA ALA A 37 -4.31 15.53 1.21
C ALA A 37 -4.84 16.95 0.97
N TYR A 38 -6.13 17.20 1.23
CA TYR A 38 -6.71 18.54 1.17
C TYR A 38 -6.10 19.49 2.21
N ASN A 39 -5.80 18.98 3.41
CA ASN A 39 -5.22 19.75 4.51
C ASN A 39 -3.71 19.58 4.66
N GLU A 40 -3.03 18.99 3.67
CA GLU A 40 -1.66 18.49 3.79
C GLU A 40 -0.70 19.56 4.30
N ALA A 41 -0.73 20.77 3.72
CA ALA A 41 0.15 21.87 4.07
C ALA A 41 0.03 22.36 5.54
N LYS A 42 -1.06 22.00 6.23
CA LYS A 42 -1.31 22.35 7.63
C LYS A 42 -1.01 21.21 8.60
N ILE A 43 -0.86 19.99 8.10
CA ILE A 43 -0.71 18.79 8.92
C ILE A 43 0.78 18.49 9.11
N ASN A 44 1.12 18.16 10.35
CA ASN A 44 2.48 17.77 10.66
C ASN A 44 2.74 16.31 10.26
N THR A 45 3.70 16.09 9.36
CA THR A 45 4.03 14.77 8.79
C THR A 45 4.44 13.77 9.86
N ARG A 46 5.27 14.17 10.84
CA ARG A 46 5.64 13.30 11.96
C ARG A 46 4.44 12.75 12.72
N ARG A 47 3.53 13.64 13.16
CA ARG A 47 2.36 13.26 13.96
C ARG A 47 1.44 12.34 13.15
N ARG A 48 1.23 12.66 11.87
CA ARG A 48 0.45 11.85 10.94
C ARG A 48 1.00 10.42 10.84
N ASN A 49 2.29 10.27 10.55
CA ASN A 49 2.90 8.94 10.37
C ASN A 49 2.98 8.15 11.68
N LEU A 50 3.32 8.80 12.81
CA LEU A 50 3.31 8.13 14.12
C LEU A 50 1.93 7.64 14.52
N PHE A 51 0.89 8.43 14.27
CA PHE A 51 -0.49 8.02 14.49
C PHE A 51 -0.82 6.78 13.65
N GLY A 52 -0.51 6.81 12.34
CA GLY A 52 -0.76 5.69 11.44
C GLY A 52 -0.04 4.40 11.85
N TYR A 53 1.28 4.45 12.10
CA TYR A 53 2.03 3.27 12.55
C TYR A 53 1.53 2.74 13.91
N SER A 54 1.19 3.62 14.84
CA SER A 54 0.65 3.21 16.15
C SER A 54 -0.73 2.57 15.99
N LEU A 55 -1.56 3.11 15.10
CA LEU A 55 -2.88 2.55 14.81
C LEU A 55 -2.77 1.16 14.16
N PHE A 56 -1.84 0.95 13.22
CA PHE A 56 -1.54 -0.39 12.70
C PHE A 56 -1.22 -1.38 13.84
N PHE A 57 -0.24 -1.04 14.68
CA PHE A 57 0.16 -1.88 15.82
C PHE A 57 -1.01 -2.20 16.77
N ILE A 58 -1.77 -1.18 17.17
CA ILE A 58 -2.92 -1.34 18.07
C ILE A 58 -4.01 -2.19 17.41
N SER A 59 -4.33 -1.93 16.15
CA SER A 59 -5.34 -2.68 15.40
C SER A 59 -4.98 -4.16 15.29
N THR A 60 -3.73 -4.50 14.94
CA THR A 60 -3.29 -5.90 14.87
C THR A 60 -3.30 -6.57 16.25
N PHE A 61 -2.89 -5.84 17.29
CA PHE A 61 -3.00 -6.33 18.66
C PHE A 61 -4.46 -6.63 19.05
N ILE A 62 -5.39 -5.76 18.69
CA ILE A 62 -6.83 -5.98 18.92
C ILE A 62 -7.34 -7.20 18.12
N VAL A 63 -6.86 -7.46 16.90
CA VAL A 63 -7.21 -8.70 16.17
C VAL A 63 -6.82 -9.94 16.98
N LEU A 64 -5.59 -9.97 17.52
CA LEU A 64 -5.12 -11.08 18.33
C LEU A 64 -5.95 -11.23 19.62
N VAL A 65 -6.24 -10.12 20.31
CA VAL A 65 -7.09 -10.13 21.51
C VAL A 65 -8.49 -10.64 21.19
N LEU A 66 -9.08 -10.22 20.06
CA LEU A 66 -10.39 -10.68 19.62
C LEU A 66 -10.40 -12.20 19.32
N ASP A 67 -9.36 -12.72 18.67
CA ASP A 67 -9.21 -14.17 18.46
C ASP A 67 -9.15 -14.93 19.79
N LEU A 68 -8.33 -14.45 20.73
CA LEU A 68 -8.17 -15.09 22.03
C LEU A 68 -9.48 -15.04 22.86
N ALA A 69 -10.14 -13.88 22.89
CA ALA A 69 -11.38 -13.66 23.63
C ALA A 69 -12.54 -14.51 23.10
N THR A 70 -12.61 -14.70 21.77
CA THR A 70 -13.64 -15.53 21.15
C THR A 70 -13.24 -17.01 21.09
N SER A 71 -12.03 -17.37 21.54
CA SER A 71 -11.45 -18.70 21.38
C SER A 71 -11.42 -19.17 19.92
N GLY A 72 -11.23 -18.23 18.98
CA GLY A 72 -11.27 -18.50 17.54
C GLY A 72 -12.65 -18.94 17.06
N LYS A 73 -13.72 -18.64 17.80
CA LYS A 73 -15.09 -18.89 17.33
C LYS A 73 -15.46 -17.79 16.36
N GLY A 74 -15.87 -18.21 15.16
CA GLY A 74 -16.43 -17.31 14.15
C GLY A 74 -17.80 -16.76 14.56
N GLY A 75 -18.61 -16.43 13.56
CA GLY A 75 -19.95 -15.88 13.76
C GLY A 75 -20.03 -14.36 13.60
N LEU A 76 -21.26 -13.85 13.58
CA LEU A 76 -21.56 -12.49 13.16
C LEU A 76 -20.86 -11.42 14.02
N GLY A 77 -20.85 -11.58 15.34
CA GLY A 77 -20.21 -10.63 16.25
C GLY A 77 -18.70 -10.51 16.02
N THR A 78 -18.00 -11.64 15.92
CA THR A 78 -16.56 -11.68 15.62
C THR A 78 -16.28 -11.09 14.24
N PHE A 79 -17.11 -11.40 13.23
CA PHE A 79 -16.96 -10.86 11.89
C PHE A 79 -17.10 -9.32 11.87
N ILE A 80 -18.14 -8.77 12.52
CA ILE A 80 -18.33 -7.32 12.67
C ILE A 80 -17.11 -6.70 13.37
N GLY A 81 -16.58 -7.35 14.41
CA GLY A 81 -15.35 -6.90 15.08
C GLY A 81 -14.16 -6.79 14.12
N ILE A 82 -13.91 -7.83 13.31
CA ILE A 82 -12.83 -7.82 12.31
C ILE A 82 -13.08 -6.73 11.24
N CYS A 83 -14.33 -6.52 10.83
CA CYS A 83 -14.71 -5.46 9.90
C CYS A 83 -14.39 -4.05 10.44
N VAL A 84 -14.71 -3.77 11.71
CA VAL A 84 -14.37 -2.49 12.36
C VAL A 84 -12.85 -2.30 12.40
N ILE A 85 -12.10 -3.34 12.74
CA ILE A 85 -10.64 -3.29 12.75
C ILE A 85 -10.09 -3.07 11.33
N SER A 86 -10.71 -3.66 10.30
CA SER A 86 -10.36 -3.43 8.89
C SER A 86 -10.50 -1.96 8.50
N GLY A 87 -11.58 -1.30 8.93
CA GLY A 87 -11.75 0.16 8.76
C GLY A 87 -10.64 0.96 9.45
N ALA A 88 -10.23 0.56 10.65
CA ALA A 88 -9.11 1.20 11.36
C ALA A 88 -7.78 1.02 10.62
N PHE A 89 -7.53 -0.14 10.00
CA PHE A 89 -6.37 -0.33 9.13
C PHE A 89 -6.42 0.60 7.90
N GLY A 90 -7.59 0.83 7.31
CA GLY A 90 -7.75 1.80 6.23
C GLY A 90 -7.35 3.22 6.67
N VAL A 91 -7.80 3.65 7.85
CA VAL A 91 -7.38 4.93 8.44
C VAL A 91 -5.86 4.97 8.67
N ALA A 92 -5.28 3.90 9.22
CA ALA A 92 -3.85 3.81 9.49
C ALA A 92 -3.01 3.93 8.20
N ASP A 93 -3.43 3.24 7.14
CA ASP A 93 -2.78 3.24 5.83
C ASP A 93 -2.80 4.61 5.18
N ALA A 94 -3.96 5.28 5.17
CA ALA A 94 -4.08 6.65 4.65
C ALA A 94 -3.11 7.64 5.32
N HIS A 95 -2.88 7.46 6.63
CA HIS A 95 -1.92 8.26 7.37
C HIS A 95 -0.49 7.96 6.92
N VAL A 96 -0.08 6.69 6.96
CA VAL A 96 1.30 6.26 6.66
C VAL A 96 1.64 6.39 5.18
N GLN A 97 0.85 5.80 4.29
CA GLN A 97 1.17 5.71 2.87
C GLN A 97 1.25 7.09 2.24
N GLY A 98 0.22 7.93 2.43
CA GLY A 98 0.24 9.30 1.90
C GLY A 98 1.32 10.16 2.57
N GLY A 99 1.51 10.02 3.88
CA GLY A 99 2.50 10.81 4.63
C GLY A 99 3.95 10.48 4.26
N MET A 100 4.28 9.18 4.17
CA MET A 100 5.61 8.72 3.77
C MET A 100 5.90 8.94 2.28
N VAL A 101 4.95 8.66 1.39
CA VAL A 101 5.16 8.89 -0.05
C VAL A 101 5.37 10.38 -0.31
N GLY A 102 4.57 11.26 0.31
CA GLY A 102 4.75 12.70 0.23
C GLY A 102 6.13 13.14 0.76
N ASP A 103 6.50 12.73 1.97
CA ASP A 103 7.78 13.10 2.60
C ASP A 103 8.98 12.65 1.76
N LEU A 104 8.93 11.44 1.22
CA LEU A 104 10.01 10.90 0.39
C LEU A 104 10.04 11.49 -1.02
N SER A 105 8.93 12.07 -1.51
CA SER A 105 8.86 12.64 -2.86
C SER A 105 9.76 13.86 -3.06
N PHE A 106 10.08 14.60 -1.98
CA PHE A 106 11.04 15.71 -2.04
C PHE A 106 12.47 15.35 -1.69
N MET A 107 12.74 14.07 -1.41
CA MET A 107 14.08 13.57 -1.14
C MET A 107 14.74 13.05 -2.42
N LEU A 108 15.23 11.81 -2.39
CA LEU A 108 15.76 11.10 -3.54
C LEU A 108 14.73 10.08 -4.06
N PRO A 109 14.56 9.94 -5.39
CA PRO A 109 13.70 8.92 -5.97
C PRO A 109 14.02 7.50 -5.48
N GLU A 110 15.29 7.21 -5.17
CA GLU A 110 15.77 5.95 -4.64
C GLU A 110 15.21 5.66 -3.24
N PHE A 111 14.97 6.68 -2.41
CA PHE A 111 14.37 6.50 -1.09
C PHE A 111 12.88 6.19 -1.20
N LEU A 112 12.17 6.89 -2.08
CA LEU A 112 10.77 6.58 -2.39
C LEU A 112 10.65 5.15 -2.95
N GLN A 113 11.53 4.78 -3.89
CA GLN A 113 11.57 3.42 -4.42
C GLN A 113 11.86 2.38 -3.33
N SER A 114 12.80 2.65 -2.41
CA SER A 114 13.12 1.74 -1.31
C SER A 114 11.92 1.53 -0.38
N PHE A 115 11.17 2.58 -0.09
CA PHE A 115 9.92 2.49 0.68
C PHE A 115 8.87 1.65 -0.06
N LEU A 116 8.69 1.89 -1.37
CA LEU A 116 7.76 1.12 -2.20
C LEU A 116 8.17 -0.36 -2.28
N ALA A 117 9.46 -0.66 -2.41
CA ALA A 117 9.98 -2.03 -2.37
C ALA A 117 9.77 -2.68 -0.99
N GLY A 118 9.95 -1.93 0.10
CA GLY A 118 9.63 -2.37 1.46
C GLY A 118 8.16 -2.76 1.63
N LEU A 119 7.22 -2.02 1.02
CA LEU A 119 5.80 -2.39 1.00
C LEU A 119 5.58 -3.75 0.33
N ALA A 120 6.18 -4.01 -0.84
CA ALA A 120 6.06 -5.33 -1.49
C ALA A 120 6.79 -6.44 -0.73
N ALA A 121 7.95 -6.13 -0.14
CA ALA A 121 8.69 -7.07 0.69
C ALA A 121 7.86 -7.54 1.88
N SER A 122 7.05 -6.65 2.48
CA SER A 122 6.11 -7.03 3.54
C SER A 122 5.08 -8.06 3.06
N GLY A 123 4.57 -7.94 1.82
CA GLY A 123 3.69 -8.92 1.20
C GLY A 123 4.36 -10.28 0.97
N ALA A 124 5.59 -10.28 0.47
CA ALA A 124 6.37 -11.50 0.26
C ALA A 124 6.73 -12.20 1.57
N LEU A 125 7.12 -11.44 2.60
CA LEU A 125 7.43 -11.95 3.94
C LEU A 125 6.19 -12.54 4.62
N THR A 126 5.05 -11.84 4.57
CA THR A 126 3.80 -12.34 5.16
C THR A 126 3.26 -13.56 4.41
N SER A 127 3.42 -13.63 3.09
CA SER A 127 3.08 -14.83 2.31
C SER A 127 3.98 -16.01 2.67
N SER A 128 5.29 -15.78 2.80
CA SER A 128 6.26 -16.80 3.22
C SER A 128 5.94 -17.31 4.63
N LEU A 129 5.66 -16.39 5.56
CA LEU A 129 5.23 -16.72 6.91
C LEU A 129 3.96 -17.57 6.90
N ARG A 130 2.96 -17.24 6.05
CA ARG A 130 1.75 -18.06 5.96
C ARG A 130 2.06 -19.47 5.42
N LEU A 131 2.83 -19.58 4.35
CA LEU A 131 3.18 -20.89 3.77
C LEU A 131 3.92 -21.77 4.78
N ILE A 132 4.89 -21.19 5.50
CA ILE A 132 5.64 -21.88 6.57
C ILE A 132 4.70 -22.30 7.71
N THR A 133 3.86 -21.39 8.21
CA THR A 133 2.94 -21.71 9.32
C THR A 133 1.92 -22.76 8.92
N LYS A 134 1.38 -22.71 7.70
CA LYS A 134 0.49 -23.75 7.19
C LYS A 134 1.21 -25.10 7.14
N ALA A 135 2.42 -25.16 6.58
CA ALA A 135 3.18 -26.40 6.49
C ALA A 135 3.53 -26.97 7.88
N ALA A 136 3.92 -26.11 8.82
CA ALA A 136 4.33 -26.51 10.16
C ALA A 136 3.15 -27.01 11.02
N PHE A 137 1.94 -26.49 10.79
CA PHE A 137 0.77 -26.79 11.61
C PHE A 137 -0.30 -27.65 10.91
N ASP A 138 -0.08 -28.10 9.66
CA ASP A 138 -1.07 -28.86 8.87
C ASP A 138 -1.56 -30.13 9.58
N SER A 139 -0.65 -30.83 10.26
CA SER A 139 -0.94 -32.05 11.03
C SER A 139 -1.40 -31.81 12.47
N SER A 140 -1.47 -30.55 12.91
CA SER A 140 -1.83 -30.18 14.28
C SER A 140 -3.34 -29.98 14.44
N LYS A 141 -3.88 -30.40 15.59
CA LYS A 141 -5.22 -29.94 16.03
C LYS A 141 -5.22 -28.41 16.13
N ASP A 142 -6.24 -27.79 15.55
CA ASP A 142 -6.39 -26.34 15.38
C ASP A 142 -5.22 -25.65 14.67
N GLY A 143 -4.61 -26.35 13.70
CA GLY A 143 -3.42 -25.89 12.99
C GLY A 143 -3.56 -24.51 12.33
N LEU A 144 -4.71 -24.25 11.68
CA LEU A 144 -5.00 -22.95 11.05
C LEU A 144 -4.96 -21.80 12.06
N ARG A 145 -5.58 -21.99 13.24
CA ARG A 145 -5.63 -21.00 14.31
C ARG A 145 -4.25 -20.79 14.94
N LYS A 146 -3.50 -21.86 15.22
CA LYS A 146 -2.11 -21.74 15.71
C LYS A 146 -1.23 -20.97 14.74
N GLY A 147 -1.36 -21.26 13.44
CA GLY A 147 -0.68 -20.52 12.38
C GLY A 147 -1.08 -19.04 12.35
N ALA A 148 -2.38 -18.73 12.51
CA ALA A 148 -2.86 -17.36 12.56
C ALA A 148 -2.37 -16.60 13.81
N ILE A 149 -2.39 -17.21 14.99
CA ILE A 149 -1.86 -16.62 16.23
C ILE A 149 -0.37 -16.31 16.08
N LEU A 150 0.42 -17.23 15.52
CA LEU A 150 1.84 -16.99 15.26
C LEU A 150 2.02 -15.84 14.25
N PHE A 151 1.22 -15.84 13.18
CA PHE A 151 1.24 -14.77 12.18
C PHE A 151 0.97 -13.39 12.79
N PHE A 152 -0.09 -13.25 13.59
CA PHE A 152 -0.43 -12.00 14.27
C PHE A 152 0.65 -11.58 15.25
N THR A 153 1.19 -12.53 16.04
CA THR A 153 2.25 -12.25 17.01
C THR A 153 3.49 -11.68 16.32
N VAL A 154 3.95 -12.31 15.24
CA VAL A 154 5.09 -11.80 14.45
C VAL A 154 4.76 -10.43 13.84
N SER A 155 3.55 -10.25 13.28
CA SER A 155 3.14 -8.98 12.70
C SER A 155 3.15 -7.83 13.72
N ILE A 156 2.65 -8.06 14.94
CA ILE A 156 2.65 -7.09 16.05
C ILE A 156 4.08 -6.67 16.41
N LEU A 157 5.03 -7.62 16.46
CA LEU A 157 6.44 -7.30 16.75
C LEU A 157 7.07 -6.45 15.64
N PHE A 158 6.79 -6.76 14.37
CA PHE A 158 7.27 -5.96 13.23
C PHE A 158 6.64 -4.57 13.21
N GLU A 159 5.35 -4.44 13.48
CA GLU A 159 4.66 -3.15 13.53
C GLU A 159 5.15 -2.28 14.68
N LEU A 160 5.38 -2.87 15.86
CA LEU A 160 6.02 -2.18 16.98
C LEU A 160 7.42 -1.69 16.60
N LEU A 161 8.21 -2.54 15.94
CA LEU A 161 9.53 -2.14 15.44
C LEU A 161 9.42 -0.97 14.45
N CYS A 162 8.44 -0.97 13.54
CA CYS A 162 8.18 0.16 12.63
C CYS A 162 7.86 1.45 13.39
N VAL A 163 7.03 1.39 14.45
CA VAL A 163 6.75 2.54 15.33
C VAL A 163 8.04 3.07 15.95
N LEU A 164 8.86 2.19 16.53
CA LEU A 164 10.11 2.57 17.20
C LEU A 164 11.13 3.15 16.22
N LEU A 165 11.32 2.52 15.06
CA LEU A 165 12.22 3.00 14.01
C LEU A 165 11.79 4.37 13.49
N TYR A 166 10.50 4.57 13.23
CA TYR A 166 9.99 5.87 12.79
C TYR A 166 10.07 6.94 13.89
N ALA A 167 9.79 6.59 15.15
CA ALA A 167 9.80 7.52 16.26
C ALA A 167 11.22 8.03 16.60
N PHE A 168 12.19 7.11 16.62
CA PHE A 168 13.50 7.34 17.24
C PHE A 168 14.66 7.36 16.25
N VAL A 169 14.58 6.64 15.13
CA VAL A 169 15.68 6.51 14.16
C VAL A 169 15.49 7.41 12.96
N PHE A 170 14.37 7.29 12.24
CA PHE A 170 14.15 7.97 10.96
C PHE A 170 14.37 9.50 10.99
N PRO A 171 13.82 10.27 11.95
CA PRO A 171 14.00 11.72 12.00
C PRO A 171 15.43 12.15 12.39
N LYS A 172 16.22 11.23 12.95
CA LYS A 172 17.59 11.50 13.39
C LYS A 172 18.64 11.23 12.31
N LEU A 173 18.26 10.61 11.19
CA LEU A 173 19.18 10.37 10.09
C LEU A 173 19.67 11.69 9.47
N PRO A 174 20.98 11.91 9.29
CA PRO A 174 21.52 13.17 8.75
C PRO A 174 20.93 13.53 7.38
N ILE A 175 20.72 12.53 6.52
CA ILE A 175 20.16 12.75 5.18
C ILE A 175 18.70 13.19 5.23
N VAL A 176 17.91 12.63 6.16
CA VAL A 176 16.50 13.02 6.36
C VAL A 176 16.42 14.45 6.90
N LYS A 177 17.29 14.81 7.85
CA LYS A 177 17.40 16.19 8.36
C LYS A 177 17.73 17.17 7.24
N TYR A 178 18.69 16.83 6.38
CA TYR A 178 19.08 17.66 5.25
C TYR A 178 17.90 17.96 4.31
N TYR A 179 17.19 16.93 3.84
CA TYR A 179 16.07 17.14 2.92
C TYR A 179 14.88 17.86 3.57
N ARG A 180 14.60 17.59 4.84
CA ARG A 180 13.56 18.31 5.58
C ARG A 180 13.93 19.78 5.81
N ALA A 181 15.20 20.09 6.07
CA ALA A 181 15.65 21.48 6.18
C ALA A 181 15.57 22.20 4.82
N LYS A 182 15.94 21.52 3.73
CA LYS A 182 15.78 22.03 2.37
C LYS A 182 14.30 22.32 2.06
N ALA A 183 13.40 21.37 2.31
CA ALA A 183 11.98 21.57 2.09
C ALA A 183 11.41 22.72 2.93
N ALA A 184 11.87 22.91 4.18
CA ALA A 184 11.50 24.04 5.01
C ALA A 184 11.97 25.38 4.42
N SER A 185 13.20 25.45 3.91
CA SER A 185 13.71 26.65 3.24
C SER A 185 12.96 26.99 1.94
N GLU A 186 12.34 25.99 1.32
CA GLU A 186 11.47 26.14 0.14
C GLU A 186 10.00 26.44 0.51
N GLY A 187 9.69 26.62 1.80
CA GLY A 187 8.37 27.03 2.28
C GLY A 187 7.51 25.94 2.92
N SER A 188 8.03 24.71 3.09
CA SER A 188 7.28 23.61 3.70
C SER A 188 7.08 23.80 5.21
N LYS A 189 5.83 23.79 5.66
CA LYS A 189 5.46 23.87 7.09
C LYS A 189 5.31 22.49 7.75
N THR A 190 5.23 21.42 6.96
CA THR A 190 4.87 20.07 7.43
C THR A 190 6.00 19.40 8.22
N VAL A 191 7.25 19.81 7.98
CA VAL A 191 8.50 19.22 8.51
C VAL A 191 9.02 19.89 9.81
N ALA A 192 8.33 20.89 10.35
CA ALA A 192 8.81 21.66 11.51
C ALA A 192 9.05 20.78 12.76
N SER A 193 8.10 19.94 13.13
CA SER A 193 8.27 19.03 14.29
C SER A 193 9.35 17.97 14.06
N ASP A 194 9.59 17.60 12.81
CA ASP A 194 10.59 16.62 12.42
C ASP A 194 12.00 17.19 12.58
N LEU A 195 12.20 18.46 12.22
CA LEU A 195 13.45 19.18 12.47
C LEU A 195 13.73 19.35 13.97
N ALA A 196 12.69 19.62 14.76
CA ALA A 196 12.81 19.67 16.22
C ALA A 196 13.20 18.28 16.79
N ALA A 197 12.58 17.21 16.31
CA ALA A 197 12.94 15.84 16.65
C ALA A 197 14.38 15.47 16.31
N GLY A 198 14.85 15.98 15.17
CA GLY A 198 16.20 15.79 14.67
C GLY A 198 17.25 16.66 15.40
N GLY A 199 16.85 17.54 16.32
CA GLY A 199 17.77 18.45 17.01
C GLY A 199 18.35 19.53 16.10
N VAL A 200 17.66 19.88 15.02
CA VAL A 200 18.10 20.90 14.04
C VAL A 200 17.46 22.27 14.32
N TYR A 201 16.50 22.37 15.25
CA TYR A 201 15.86 23.65 15.56
C TYR A 201 16.82 24.59 16.31
N LYS A 202 17.35 25.59 15.60
CA LYS A 202 17.56 26.93 16.13
C LYS A 202 16.32 27.75 15.79
N GLN A 203 15.71 28.33 16.81
CA GLN A 203 14.77 29.43 16.66
C GLN A 203 15.56 30.60 16.05
N GLU A 204 15.52 30.75 14.72
CA GLU A 204 15.86 32.05 14.14
C GLU A 204 14.72 32.99 14.53
N GLY A 205 14.97 33.71 15.62
CA GLY A 205 14.25 34.92 15.94
C GLY A 205 14.27 35.83 14.72
N SER A 206 13.11 36.42 14.47
CA SER A 206 12.95 37.55 13.58
C SER A 206 13.96 38.64 13.93
N GLU A 207 15.08 38.72 13.23
CA GLU A 207 15.90 39.93 13.08
C GLU A 207 17.09 39.67 12.15
N THR A 208 16.83 39.64 10.83
CA THR A 208 17.53 40.54 9.89
C THR A 208 16.78 40.54 8.56
N LYS A 209 15.97 41.59 8.35
CA LYS A 209 15.64 42.04 7.00
C LYS A 209 16.94 42.55 6.39
N ASN A 210 17.57 41.78 5.52
CA ASN A 210 18.56 42.31 4.57
C ASN A 210 18.35 41.65 3.20
N GLY A 211 17.48 42.30 2.42
CA GLY A 211 17.79 42.67 1.04
C GLY A 211 18.19 41.56 0.07
N HIS A 212 17.35 40.57 -0.14
CA HIS A 212 17.06 40.03 -1.48
C HIS A 212 15.63 39.54 -1.43
N ASP A 213 14.75 40.23 -2.16
CA ASP A 213 13.37 39.84 -2.38
C ASP A 213 13.40 38.41 -2.93
N PRO A 214 12.99 37.37 -2.18
CA PRO A 214 12.90 36.06 -2.78
C PRO A 214 11.76 36.21 -3.78
N GLN A 215 12.09 36.15 -5.07
CA GLN A 215 11.10 36.06 -6.14
C GLN A 215 9.96 35.17 -5.62
N HIS A 216 8.80 35.78 -5.43
CA HIS A 216 7.56 35.11 -5.10
C HIS A 216 7.23 34.23 -6.31
N VAL A 217 7.95 33.11 -6.46
CA VAL A 217 7.62 32.07 -7.42
C VAL A 217 6.32 31.51 -6.87
N GLU A 218 5.22 31.86 -7.53
CA GLU A 218 3.88 31.38 -7.24
C GLU A 218 3.93 29.86 -7.04
N GLN A 219 3.64 29.43 -5.81
CA GLN A 219 3.53 28.02 -5.49
C GLN A 219 2.27 27.48 -6.15
N LEU A 220 2.39 26.40 -6.92
CA LEU A 220 1.25 25.81 -7.61
C LEU A 220 0.24 25.29 -6.58
N ASN A 221 -1.04 25.55 -6.83
CA ASN A 221 -2.10 24.95 -6.03
C ASN A 221 -2.28 23.46 -6.41
N ASN A 222 -2.84 22.66 -5.50
CA ASN A 222 -3.11 21.23 -5.70
C ASN A 222 -3.86 20.93 -7.01
N LYS A 223 -4.77 21.82 -7.43
CA LYS A 223 -5.49 21.68 -8.70
C LYS A 223 -4.57 21.79 -9.91
N GLU A 224 -3.65 22.75 -9.91
CA GLU A 224 -2.71 22.96 -11.01
C GLU A 224 -1.68 21.85 -11.07
N LEU A 225 -1.15 21.44 -9.91
CA LEU A 225 -0.26 20.28 -9.78
C LEU A 225 -0.90 19.01 -10.34
N LEU A 226 -2.17 18.78 -10.01
CA LEU A 226 -2.92 17.64 -10.52
C LEU A 226 -3.13 17.75 -12.04
N LEU A 227 -3.54 18.91 -12.55
CA LEU A 227 -3.77 19.10 -13.98
C LEU A 227 -2.49 18.88 -14.80
N GLN A 228 -1.33 19.28 -14.29
CA GLN A 228 -0.04 19.05 -14.96
C GLN A 228 0.44 17.59 -14.92
N ASN A 229 -0.10 16.78 -14.01
CA ASN A 229 0.32 15.39 -13.78
C ASN A 229 -0.86 14.41 -13.83
N ILE A 230 -1.92 14.79 -14.55
CA ILE A 230 -3.16 14.00 -14.62
C ILE A 230 -2.93 12.66 -15.31
N ASP A 231 -1.99 12.60 -16.24
CA ASP A 231 -1.52 11.36 -16.89
C ASP A 231 -0.97 10.38 -15.86
N TYR A 232 -0.05 10.80 -15.00
CA TYR A 232 0.50 9.97 -13.93
C TYR A 232 -0.54 9.55 -12.89
N ALA A 233 -1.49 10.44 -12.60
CA ALA A 233 -2.58 10.15 -11.68
C ALA A 233 -3.52 9.07 -12.25
N ILE A 234 -3.91 9.20 -13.52
CA ILE A 234 -4.71 8.20 -14.25
C ILE A 234 -3.93 6.87 -14.37
N ASP A 235 -2.64 6.93 -14.67
CA ASP A 235 -1.76 5.76 -14.74
C ASP A 235 -1.84 4.93 -13.44
N LEU A 236 -1.66 5.56 -12.28
CA LEU A 236 -1.78 4.86 -10.99
C LEU A 236 -3.19 4.32 -10.74
N PHE A 237 -4.21 5.10 -11.04
CA PHE A 237 -5.60 4.64 -10.91
C PHE A 237 -5.83 3.37 -11.73
N LEU A 238 -5.43 3.37 -13.01
CA LEU A 238 -5.60 2.24 -13.92
C LEU A 238 -4.78 1.02 -13.52
N ILE A 239 -3.52 1.22 -13.07
CA ILE A 239 -2.65 0.15 -12.58
C ILE A 239 -3.35 -0.63 -11.47
N TYR A 240 -3.90 0.08 -10.48
CA TYR A 240 -4.48 -0.53 -9.30
C TYR A 240 -5.94 -0.97 -9.53
N ALA A 241 -6.72 -0.27 -10.36
CA ALA A 241 -8.07 -0.71 -10.74
C ALA A 241 -8.03 -2.07 -11.45
N LEU A 242 -7.10 -2.27 -12.39
CA LEU A 242 -6.91 -3.56 -13.04
C LEU A 242 -6.38 -4.62 -12.08
N THR A 243 -5.37 -4.28 -11.28
CA THR A 243 -4.70 -5.29 -10.46
C THR A 243 -5.64 -5.82 -9.38
N LEU A 244 -6.39 -4.93 -8.73
CA LEU A 244 -7.29 -5.28 -7.64
C LEU A 244 -8.67 -5.75 -8.11
N SER A 245 -8.98 -5.65 -9.40
CA SER A 245 -10.13 -6.35 -9.97
C SER A 245 -9.85 -7.83 -10.21
N ILE A 246 -8.61 -8.29 -10.11
CA ILE A 246 -8.20 -9.69 -10.33
C ILE A 246 -7.62 -10.28 -9.03
N PHE A 247 -6.72 -9.56 -8.37
CA PHE A 247 -6.03 -10.02 -7.17
C PHE A 247 -6.63 -9.39 -5.89
N PRO A 248 -6.89 -10.14 -4.81
CA PRO A 248 -6.80 -11.61 -4.70
C PRO A 248 -8.14 -12.32 -4.99
N GLY A 249 -9.28 -11.62 -5.03
CA GLY A 249 -10.63 -12.21 -4.96
C GLY A 249 -10.91 -13.23 -6.05
N PHE A 250 -10.76 -12.84 -7.32
CA PHE A 250 -10.88 -13.77 -8.44
C PHE A 250 -9.88 -14.95 -8.32
N LEU A 251 -8.64 -14.70 -7.92
CA LEU A 251 -7.64 -15.76 -7.82
C LEU A 251 -7.94 -16.79 -6.73
N SER A 252 -8.58 -16.39 -5.62
CA SER A 252 -8.88 -17.29 -4.51
C SER A 252 -10.23 -18.02 -4.65
N GLU A 253 -11.23 -17.40 -5.30
CA GLU A 253 -12.60 -17.93 -5.31
C GLU A 253 -13.08 -18.44 -6.68
N ASP A 254 -12.50 -17.97 -7.78
CA ASP A 254 -13.17 -18.02 -9.09
C ASP A 254 -12.53 -18.96 -10.12
N THR A 255 -11.49 -19.69 -9.74
CA THR A 255 -10.63 -20.41 -10.68
C THR A 255 -10.92 -21.92 -10.77
N GLY A 256 -11.89 -22.44 -10.02
CA GLY A 256 -12.31 -23.84 -10.08
C GLY A 256 -11.44 -24.80 -9.27
N SER A 257 -11.36 -26.07 -9.69
CA SER A 257 -10.62 -27.12 -8.98
C SER A 257 -9.17 -27.25 -9.47
N HIS A 258 -8.23 -27.28 -8.54
CA HIS A 258 -6.78 -27.33 -8.85
C HIS A 258 -6.07 -28.42 -8.07
N SER A 259 -4.96 -28.93 -8.60
CA SER A 259 -4.16 -29.96 -7.91
C SER A 259 -3.52 -29.46 -6.60
N LEU A 260 -3.30 -28.15 -6.48
CA LEU A 260 -2.79 -27.51 -5.26
C LEU A 260 -3.82 -27.48 -4.12
N GLY A 261 -5.09 -27.76 -4.38
CA GLY A 261 -6.15 -27.79 -3.37
C GLY A 261 -6.15 -26.53 -2.48
N SER A 262 -6.10 -26.71 -1.15
CA SER A 262 -6.12 -25.59 -0.20
C SER A 262 -4.85 -24.72 -0.22
N TRP A 263 -3.80 -25.11 -0.96
CA TRP A 263 -2.58 -24.31 -1.13
C TRP A 263 -2.67 -23.35 -2.31
N TYR A 264 -3.63 -23.56 -3.22
CA TYR A 264 -3.69 -22.86 -4.49
C TYR A 264 -3.70 -21.33 -4.32
N ALA A 265 -4.64 -20.79 -3.56
CA ALA A 265 -4.77 -19.35 -3.36
C ALA A 265 -3.54 -18.75 -2.64
N LEU A 266 -3.01 -19.45 -1.64
CA LEU A 266 -1.79 -19.03 -0.92
C LEU A 266 -0.56 -18.97 -1.84
N VAL A 267 -0.41 -19.93 -2.75
CA VAL A 267 0.67 -19.95 -3.74
C VAL A 267 0.52 -18.79 -4.73
N LEU A 268 -0.70 -18.52 -5.22
CA LEU A 268 -0.94 -17.38 -6.11
C LEU A 268 -0.69 -16.03 -5.41
N ILE A 269 -1.06 -15.91 -4.14
CA ILE A 269 -0.75 -14.71 -3.35
C ILE A 269 0.74 -14.55 -3.14
N ALA A 270 1.45 -15.63 -2.83
CA ALA A 270 2.89 -15.61 -2.69
C ALA A 270 3.59 -15.23 -4.00
N ILE A 271 3.20 -15.84 -5.13
CA ILE A 271 3.83 -15.56 -6.43
C ILE A 271 3.60 -14.11 -6.85
N TYR A 272 2.37 -13.59 -6.69
CA TYR A 272 2.07 -12.18 -6.94
C TYR A 272 2.99 -11.27 -6.12
N ASN A 273 3.06 -11.48 -4.80
CA ASN A 273 3.84 -10.62 -3.91
C ASN A 273 5.36 -10.66 -4.20
N VAL A 274 5.90 -11.83 -4.55
CA VAL A 274 7.31 -11.98 -4.93
C VAL A 274 7.60 -11.23 -6.23
N TRP A 275 6.75 -11.39 -7.25
CA TRP A 275 6.96 -10.68 -8.51
C TRP A 275 6.66 -9.19 -8.42
N ASP A 276 5.74 -8.74 -7.57
CA ASP A 276 5.56 -7.31 -7.26
C ASP A 276 6.83 -6.72 -6.63
N LEU A 277 7.45 -7.43 -5.67
CA LEU A 277 8.73 -7.03 -5.10
C LEU A 277 9.82 -6.93 -6.17
N ILE A 278 9.99 -7.96 -7.01
CA ILE A 278 10.95 -7.94 -8.11
C ILE A 278 10.67 -6.75 -9.03
N GLY A 279 9.41 -6.53 -9.41
CA GLY A 279 8.96 -5.41 -10.24
C GLY A 279 9.36 -4.05 -9.67
N ARG A 280 9.20 -3.83 -8.37
CA ARG A 280 9.60 -2.58 -7.71
C ARG A 280 11.11 -2.37 -7.64
N CYS A 281 11.89 -3.45 -7.70
CA CYS A 281 13.35 -3.39 -7.74
C CYS A 281 13.89 -3.15 -9.16
N ILE A 282 13.18 -3.54 -10.23
CA ILE A 282 13.66 -3.39 -11.62
C ILE A 282 14.10 -1.95 -11.97
N PRO A 283 13.38 -0.87 -11.59
CA PRO A 283 13.79 0.49 -11.93
C PRO A 283 15.11 0.96 -11.30
N LEU A 284 15.73 0.18 -10.41
CA LEU A 284 17.11 0.40 -9.98
C LEU A 284 18.08 0.31 -11.17
N PHE A 285 17.77 -0.56 -12.14
CA PHE A 285 18.48 -0.64 -13.41
C PHE A 285 17.93 0.43 -14.35
N LYS A 286 18.64 1.55 -14.48
CA LYS A 286 18.20 2.73 -15.26
C LYS A 286 17.77 2.40 -16.70
N CYS A 287 18.36 1.39 -17.34
CA CYS A 287 17.99 0.96 -18.69
C CYS A 287 16.60 0.30 -18.79
N LEU A 288 16.08 -0.24 -17.68
CA LEU A 288 14.76 -0.86 -17.60
C LEU A 288 13.71 0.07 -16.98
N LYS A 289 14.09 1.27 -16.58
CA LYS A 289 13.17 2.27 -16.05
C LYS A 289 12.42 2.96 -17.18
N LEU A 290 11.10 2.85 -17.19
CA LEU A 290 10.26 3.48 -18.18
C LEU A 290 9.88 4.90 -17.72
N GLU A 291 10.54 5.92 -18.28
CA GLU A 291 10.28 7.33 -17.92
C GLU A 291 9.39 8.08 -18.92
N SER A 292 9.16 7.51 -20.12
CA SER A 292 8.30 8.11 -21.13
C SER A 292 6.84 8.11 -20.68
N ARG A 293 6.24 9.30 -20.49
CA ARG A 293 4.81 9.47 -20.14
C ARG A 293 3.88 8.72 -21.08
N LYS A 294 4.08 8.86 -22.40
CA LYS A 294 3.30 8.14 -23.42
C LYS A 294 3.55 6.63 -23.38
N GLY A 295 4.79 6.22 -23.13
CA GLY A 295 5.16 4.82 -22.99
C GLY A 295 4.49 4.16 -21.79
N LEU A 296 4.46 4.85 -20.64
CA LEU A 296 3.78 4.40 -19.42
C LEU A 296 2.29 4.17 -19.69
N MET A 297 1.60 5.20 -20.18
CA MET A 297 0.18 5.11 -20.51
C MET A 297 -0.11 3.95 -21.47
N LEU A 298 0.67 3.80 -22.55
CA LEU A 298 0.50 2.71 -23.51
C LEU A 298 0.64 1.34 -22.84
N VAL A 299 1.70 1.11 -22.07
CA VAL A 299 1.93 -0.18 -21.40
C VAL A 299 0.84 -0.46 -20.37
N ILE A 300 0.37 0.55 -19.64
CA ILE A 300 -0.70 0.42 -18.64
C ILE A 300 -2.03 0.04 -19.32
N LEU A 301 -2.37 0.67 -20.44
CA LEU A 301 -3.56 0.30 -21.22
C LEU A 301 -3.46 -1.12 -21.77
N LEU A 302 -2.28 -1.54 -22.25
CA LEU A 302 -2.05 -2.91 -22.70
C LEU A 302 -2.22 -3.95 -21.57
N ARG A 303 -1.99 -3.59 -20.30
CA ARG A 303 -2.24 -4.52 -19.18
C ARG A 303 -3.70 -4.95 -19.09
N PHE A 304 -4.66 -4.19 -19.60
CA PHE A 304 -6.08 -4.60 -19.59
C PHE A 304 -6.36 -5.85 -20.43
N LEU A 305 -5.44 -6.25 -21.33
CA LEU A 305 -5.47 -7.55 -22.00
C LEU A 305 -5.31 -8.73 -21.02
N LEU A 306 -4.88 -8.48 -19.78
CA LEU A 306 -4.84 -9.50 -18.73
C LEU A 306 -6.24 -9.94 -18.31
N VAL A 307 -7.26 -9.08 -18.35
CA VAL A 307 -8.63 -9.46 -17.98
C VAL A 307 -9.14 -10.63 -18.84
N PRO A 308 -9.17 -10.53 -20.19
CA PRO A 308 -9.56 -11.69 -21.01
C PRO A 308 -8.58 -12.86 -20.86
N ALA A 309 -7.28 -12.61 -20.69
CA ALA A 309 -6.31 -13.69 -20.49
C ALA A 309 -6.60 -14.53 -19.24
N PHE A 310 -6.90 -13.88 -18.10
CA PHE A 310 -7.29 -14.55 -16.86
C PHE A 310 -8.65 -15.27 -17.01
N TYR A 311 -9.61 -14.68 -17.71
CA TYR A 311 -10.88 -15.35 -18.01
C TYR A 311 -10.67 -16.65 -18.79
N PHE A 312 -9.87 -16.62 -19.87
CA PHE A 312 -9.57 -17.80 -20.67
C PHE A 312 -8.74 -18.83 -19.90
N ALA A 313 -7.76 -18.39 -19.10
CA ALA A 313 -6.97 -19.27 -18.26
C ALA A 313 -7.82 -19.98 -17.20
N ALA A 314 -8.77 -19.30 -16.56
CA ALA A 314 -9.66 -19.93 -15.59
C ALA A 314 -10.64 -20.94 -16.22
N LYS A 315 -11.01 -20.76 -17.49
CA LYS A 315 -11.96 -21.65 -18.18
C LYS A 315 -11.32 -22.82 -18.90
N TYR A 316 -10.13 -22.62 -19.48
CA TYR A 316 -9.49 -23.59 -20.37
C TYR A 316 -8.02 -23.88 -20.02
N GLY A 317 -7.41 -23.04 -19.17
CA GLY A 317 -6.03 -23.21 -18.75
C GLY A 317 -5.90 -24.12 -17.53
N ASP A 318 -4.68 -24.58 -17.30
CA ASP A 318 -4.30 -25.24 -16.06
C ASP A 318 -3.80 -24.22 -15.02
N GLN A 319 -3.50 -24.73 -13.81
CA GLN A 319 -2.91 -23.93 -12.73
C GLN A 319 -1.58 -23.25 -13.13
N GLY A 320 -0.83 -23.78 -14.10
CA GLY A 320 0.43 -23.22 -14.57
C GLY A 320 0.23 -21.90 -15.30
N TRP A 321 -0.79 -21.82 -16.17
CA TRP A 321 -1.20 -20.57 -16.81
C TRP A 321 -1.60 -19.49 -15.80
N MET A 322 -2.35 -19.89 -14.77
CA MET A 322 -2.75 -18.98 -13.69
C MET A 322 -1.53 -18.44 -12.93
N ILE A 323 -0.59 -19.30 -12.55
CA ILE A 323 0.66 -18.89 -11.89
C ILE A 323 1.47 -17.93 -12.77
N MET A 324 1.58 -18.21 -14.07
CA MET A 324 2.31 -17.36 -15.01
C MET A 324 1.66 -15.97 -15.15
N LEU A 325 0.34 -15.91 -15.34
CA LEU A 325 -0.39 -14.64 -15.46
C LEU A 325 -0.32 -13.84 -14.16
N THR A 326 -0.45 -14.49 -13.00
CA THR A 326 -0.32 -13.84 -11.68
C THR A 326 1.10 -13.30 -11.46
N SER A 327 2.11 -14.02 -11.93
CA SER A 327 3.51 -13.55 -11.90
C SER A 327 3.68 -12.27 -12.73
N PHE A 328 3.17 -12.26 -13.97
CA PHE A 328 3.24 -11.08 -14.82
C PHE A 328 2.41 -9.91 -14.27
N LEU A 329 1.25 -10.19 -13.66
CA LEU A 329 0.41 -9.19 -13.00
C LEU A 329 1.18 -8.48 -11.88
N GLY A 330 1.84 -9.24 -10.99
CA GLY A 330 2.69 -8.69 -9.92
C GLY A 330 3.87 -7.89 -10.46
N LEU A 331 4.63 -8.48 -11.40
CA LEU A 331 5.81 -7.84 -12.00
C LEU A 331 5.48 -6.48 -12.63
N SER A 332 4.44 -6.46 -13.48
CA SER A 332 4.00 -5.24 -14.17
C SER A 332 3.41 -4.21 -13.22
N ASN A 333 2.71 -4.64 -12.17
CA ASN A 333 2.18 -3.74 -11.14
C ASN A 333 3.33 -2.98 -10.45
N GLY A 334 4.27 -3.72 -9.85
CA GLY A 334 5.36 -3.12 -9.09
C GLY A 334 6.27 -2.23 -9.92
N HIS A 335 6.61 -2.68 -11.15
CA HIS A 335 7.49 -1.92 -12.05
C HIS A 335 6.88 -0.57 -12.45
N LEU A 336 5.63 -0.58 -12.91
CA LEU A 336 4.97 0.63 -13.39
C LEU A 336 4.64 1.59 -12.24
N THR A 337 4.24 1.08 -11.07
CA THR A 337 4.02 1.91 -9.88
C THR A 337 5.28 2.72 -9.51
N VAL A 338 6.44 2.07 -9.47
CA VAL A 338 7.70 2.76 -9.16
C VAL A 338 8.08 3.74 -10.28
N CYS A 339 7.90 3.37 -11.54
CA CYS A 339 8.20 4.26 -12.66
C CYS A 339 7.38 5.56 -12.58
N VAL A 340 6.08 5.48 -12.26
CA VAL A 340 5.21 6.64 -12.12
C VAL A 340 5.58 7.47 -10.88
N LEU A 341 5.61 6.86 -9.70
CA LEU A 341 5.80 7.57 -8.43
C LEU A 341 7.19 8.22 -8.30
N THR A 342 8.22 7.67 -8.97
CA THR A 342 9.57 8.26 -8.96
C THR A 342 9.81 9.28 -10.07
N SER A 343 8.93 9.36 -11.08
CA SER A 343 9.07 10.28 -12.20
C SER A 343 8.22 11.54 -12.03
N ALA A 344 6.99 11.40 -11.52
CA ALA A 344 6.04 12.50 -11.41
C ALA A 344 6.51 13.68 -10.53
N PRO A 345 7.16 13.46 -9.35
CA PRO A 345 7.62 14.57 -8.52
C PRO A 345 8.84 15.33 -9.06
N LYS A 346 9.49 14.86 -10.12
CA LYS A 346 10.72 15.51 -10.63
C LYS A 346 10.41 16.90 -11.20
N GLY A 347 11.23 17.89 -10.84
CA GLY A 347 11.14 19.25 -11.37
C GLY A 347 10.29 20.23 -10.54
N TYR A 348 9.64 19.75 -9.48
CA TYR A 348 8.89 20.57 -8.52
C TYR A 348 9.71 20.91 -7.27
N LYS A 349 9.27 21.92 -6.50
CA LYS A 349 9.86 22.25 -5.19
C LYS A 349 9.35 21.30 -4.10
N GLY A 350 10.04 21.23 -2.97
CA GLY A 350 9.72 20.31 -1.87
C GLY A 350 8.25 20.32 -1.41
N PRO A 351 7.61 21.47 -1.17
CA PRO A 351 6.19 21.52 -0.83
C PRO A 351 5.27 20.94 -1.91
N GLU A 352 5.56 21.24 -3.18
CA GLU A 352 4.78 20.74 -4.33
C GLU A 352 5.00 19.25 -4.56
N GLN A 353 6.23 18.76 -4.36
CA GLN A 353 6.57 17.34 -4.40
C GLN A 353 5.84 16.55 -3.31
N ASN A 354 5.73 17.11 -2.09
CA ASN A 354 4.97 16.50 -0.99
C ASN A 354 3.48 16.43 -1.32
N ALA A 355 2.90 17.53 -1.79
CA ALA A 355 1.50 17.61 -2.19
C ALA A 355 1.19 16.66 -3.35
N LEU A 356 2.02 16.64 -4.40
CA LEU A 356 1.87 15.75 -5.55
C LEU A 356 1.99 14.28 -5.13
N GLY A 357 2.93 13.92 -4.25
CA GLY A 357 3.02 12.57 -3.70
C GLY A 357 1.73 12.13 -3.01
N ASN A 358 1.10 13.00 -2.21
CA ASN A 358 -0.19 12.72 -1.57
C ASN A 358 -1.33 12.57 -2.60
N LEU A 359 -1.38 13.44 -3.61
CA LEU A 359 -2.37 13.35 -4.69
C LEU A 359 -2.23 12.04 -5.48
N LEU A 360 -1.01 11.62 -5.79
CA LEU A 360 -0.75 10.35 -6.49
C LEU A 360 -1.20 9.15 -5.66
N VAL A 361 -0.97 9.15 -4.34
CA VAL A 361 -1.49 8.09 -3.46
C VAL A 361 -3.03 8.12 -3.40
N MET A 362 -3.66 9.28 -3.52
CA MET A 362 -5.13 9.37 -3.59
C MET A 362 -5.67 8.65 -4.83
N PHE A 363 -5.05 8.84 -5.99
CA PHE A 363 -5.43 8.12 -7.21
C PHE A 363 -5.10 6.63 -7.15
N LEU A 364 -3.99 6.26 -6.50
CA LEU A 364 -3.67 4.87 -6.20
C LEU A 364 -4.78 4.22 -5.36
N LEU A 365 -5.17 4.81 -4.23
CA LEU A 365 -6.26 4.28 -3.38
C LEU A 365 -7.62 4.30 -4.09
N GLY A 366 -7.88 5.33 -4.92
CA GLY A 366 -9.06 5.38 -5.77
C GLY A 366 -9.11 4.22 -6.76
N GLY A 367 -7.96 3.90 -7.38
CA GLY A 367 -7.80 2.74 -8.25
C GLY A 367 -8.02 1.44 -7.51
N ILE A 368 -7.46 1.30 -6.30
CA ILE A 368 -7.71 0.12 -5.44
C ILE A 368 -9.20 -0.02 -5.14
N PHE A 369 -9.89 1.05 -4.72
CA PHE A 369 -11.31 1.01 -4.41
C PHE A 369 -12.16 0.60 -5.62
N ALA A 370 -11.87 1.18 -6.79
CA ALA A 370 -12.51 0.80 -8.04
C ALA A 370 -12.24 -0.67 -8.39
N GLY A 371 -10.99 -1.12 -8.27
CA GLY A 371 -10.59 -2.50 -8.55
C GLY A 371 -11.32 -3.51 -7.65
N VAL A 372 -11.32 -3.28 -6.33
CA VAL A 372 -12.05 -4.13 -5.37
C VAL A 372 -13.55 -4.17 -5.67
N THR A 373 -14.12 -3.10 -6.21
CA THR A 373 -15.54 -3.08 -6.64
C THR A 373 -15.74 -3.88 -7.92
N LEU A 374 -14.84 -3.73 -8.90
CA LEU A 374 -14.85 -4.46 -10.17
C LEU A 374 -14.60 -5.96 -9.99
N ASP A 375 -13.86 -6.37 -8.94
CA ASP A 375 -13.62 -7.78 -8.61
C ASP A 375 -14.94 -8.57 -8.44
N TRP A 376 -16.00 -7.94 -7.92
CA TRP A 376 -17.32 -8.57 -7.78
C TRP A 376 -17.96 -8.94 -9.12
N LEU A 377 -17.55 -8.31 -10.23
CA LEU A 377 -18.11 -8.63 -11.55
C LEU A 377 -17.76 -10.05 -12.00
N TRP A 378 -16.68 -10.65 -11.46
CA TRP A 378 -16.30 -12.03 -11.74
C TRP A 378 -17.31 -13.07 -11.21
N LEU A 379 -18.14 -12.68 -10.24
CA LEU A 379 -19.19 -13.53 -9.68
C LEU A 379 -20.47 -13.54 -10.54
N ILE A 380 -20.64 -12.60 -11.48
CA ILE A 380 -21.85 -12.52 -12.30
C ILE A 380 -22.01 -13.80 -13.13
N GLY A 381 -23.18 -14.44 -13.02
CA GLY A 381 -23.50 -15.66 -13.74
C GLY A 381 -22.93 -16.94 -13.12
N LYS A 382 -22.17 -16.84 -12.02
CA LYS A 382 -21.83 -17.97 -11.17
C LYS A 382 -22.90 -18.04 -10.09
N GLY A 383 -23.82 -18.99 -10.19
CA GLY A 383 -24.89 -19.17 -9.21
C GLY A 383 -24.28 -19.45 -7.83
N TRP A 384 -24.48 -18.52 -6.90
CA TRP A 384 -24.17 -18.64 -5.49
C TRP A 384 -25.46 -18.61 -4.68
#